data_AF-A0A7Y7ECI0-F1
#
_entry.id   AF-A0A7Y7ECI0-F1
#
_cell.length_a   1.000
_cell.length_b   1.000
_cell.length_c   1.000
_cell.angle_alpha   90.00
_cell.angle_beta   90.00
_cell.angle_gamma   90.00
#
_symmetry.space_group_name_H-M   'P 1'
#
loop_
_entity.id
_entity.type
_entity.pdbx_description
1 polymer ?
#
loop_
_entity_poly.entity_id
_entity_poly.type
_entity_poly.pdbx_seq_one_letter_code
_entity_poly.pdbx_strand_id
1 'polypeptide(L)'
;MRTRWKCILLVCLISGTLKAQNVLDHVMNGSEQGKSLPEVLSSIEETEEARFFFLQEWIGKITVQKNFAGKKLGEALSELFEGTDLNVVSMYPKVVVIIKDPTKDIKRREALISALMAGKKVESYQFGEEGDQPPGTQLTIQGEVIDWTTGEALPYATVTVNDTLTSAASDENGLFTLRLQPGTYVLNFSFLGYDEKVFDLLAYDNGKLFVELEKESTELAEVVVQGERVQDLTKSKIGRTYLSVRDIKLAPAFLGEVDLVKQVQTLPGVTTVGEAATGFNVRGGSVDQNLILYDGMPVFNSSHVFGFLTTFNPEAVNDVAFYKGGIPANYGGRISSVLDIKSKDGDMEKWNANVGLGMITSNAMVNGPIKEGKTSVAASVRSTYSNWLVHSIKTDYADLSDSKVGFYDA
;
A
#
# COMPACT_ATOMS: atom_id res chain seq x y z
N MET A 1 -46.90 21.36 84.84
CA MET A 1 -45.71 21.32 83.96
C MET A 1 -44.82 20.16 84.39
N ARG A 2 -44.80 19.05 83.63
CA ARG A 2 -43.88 17.92 83.85
C ARG A 2 -43.47 17.39 82.47
N THR A 3 -42.29 17.80 82.01
CA THR A 3 -41.73 17.38 80.73
C THR A 3 -40.69 16.31 81.01
N ARG A 4 -40.96 15.09 80.53
CA ARG A 4 -40.02 13.96 80.53
C ARG A 4 -39.11 14.11 79.31
N TRP A 5 -37.80 14.17 79.49
CA TRP A 5 -36.83 13.96 78.41
C TRP A 5 -36.23 12.56 78.55
N LYS A 6 -36.37 11.77 77.48
CA LYS A 6 -35.75 10.46 77.30
C LYS A 6 -34.35 10.69 76.72
N CYS A 7 -33.30 10.26 77.42
CA CYS A 7 -31.97 10.17 76.84
C CYS A 7 -31.90 8.94 75.92
N ILE A 8 -31.67 9.17 74.63
CA ILE A 8 -31.38 8.12 73.64
C ILE A 8 -29.88 7.90 73.63
N LEU A 9 -29.48 6.65 73.87
CA LEU A 9 -28.10 6.16 73.82
C LEU A 9 -27.74 5.91 72.35
N LEU A 10 -26.87 6.73 71.78
CA LEU A 10 -26.36 6.58 70.41
C LEU A 10 -25.17 5.60 70.44
N VAL A 11 -25.39 4.38 69.96
CA VAL A 11 -24.32 3.39 69.75
C VAL A 11 -23.61 3.73 68.43
N CYS A 12 -22.40 4.28 68.51
CA CYS A 12 -21.52 4.44 67.36
C CYS A 12 -20.99 3.07 66.91
N LEU A 13 -21.60 2.52 65.85
CA LEU A 13 -21.01 1.45 65.04
C LEU A 13 -19.82 2.03 64.26
N ILE A 14 -18.62 1.80 64.75
CA ILE A 14 -17.38 2.01 63.99
C ILE A 14 -17.32 0.88 62.96
N SER A 15 -17.84 1.15 61.77
CA SER A 15 -17.60 0.32 60.58
C SER A 15 -16.15 0.56 60.12
N GLY A 16 -15.21 -0.17 60.73
CA GLY A 16 -13.86 -0.31 60.20
C GLY A 16 -13.95 -1.02 58.86
N THR A 17 -13.73 -0.29 57.77
CA THR A 17 -13.48 -0.91 56.46
C THR A 17 -12.18 -1.70 56.59
N LEU A 18 -12.28 -3.03 56.74
CA LEU A 18 -11.15 -3.94 56.54
C LEU A 18 -10.75 -3.82 55.08
N LYS A 19 -9.81 -2.93 54.77
CA LYS A 19 -9.10 -2.97 53.49
C LYS A 19 -8.26 -4.24 53.55
N ALA A 20 -8.60 -5.25 52.75
CA ALA A 20 -7.69 -6.35 52.48
C ALA A 20 -6.45 -5.75 51.82
N GLN A 21 -5.36 -5.58 52.59
CA GLN A 21 -4.11 -5.07 52.07
C GLN A 21 -3.51 -6.14 51.15
N ASN A 22 -3.16 -5.76 49.94
CA ASN A 22 -2.49 -6.66 49.02
C ASN A 22 -1.08 -6.93 49.58
N VAL A 23 -0.61 -8.18 49.58
CA VAL A 23 0.74 -8.53 50.00
C VAL A 23 1.80 -7.80 49.18
N LEU A 24 1.50 -7.43 47.94
CA LEU A 24 2.38 -6.59 47.12
C LEU A 24 2.54 -5.16 47.66
N ASP A 25 1.64 -4.69 48.52
CA ASP A 25 1.76 -3.42 49.24
C ASP A 25 2.54 -3.54 50.56
N HIS A 26 3.05 -4.74 50.91
CA HIS A 26 3.90 -4.92 52.08
C HIS A 26 5.16 -4.06 51.95
N VAL A 27 5.47 -3.27 52.99
CA VAL A 27 6.62 -2.35 52.97
C VAL A 27 7.84 -3.08 53.52
N MET A 28 8.85 -3.22 52.66
CA MET A 28 10.11 -3.91 52.99
C MET A 28 10.87 -3.13 54.09
N ASN A 29 11.53 -3.85 54.99
CA ASN A 29 12.21 -3.25 56.15
C ASN A 29 13.74 -3.13 56.00
N GLY A 30 14.31 -3.66 54.91
CA GLY A 30 15.73 -3.62 54.59
C GLY A 30 16.52 -4.82 55.12
N SER A 31 15.91 -5.69 55.93
CA SER A 31 16.54 -6.93 56.43
C SER A 31 16.68 -8.02 55.36
N GLU A 32 16.16 -7.76 54.16
CA GLU A 32 16.15 -8.67 53.02
C GLU A 32 17.44 -8.57 52.18
N GLN A 33 18.22 -7.51 52.36
CA GLN A 33 19.48 -7.30 51.65
C GLN A 33 20.47 -8.44 51.94
N GLY A 34 21.03 -9.04 50.88
CA GLY A 34 21.98 -10.14 50.93
C GLY A 34 21.37 -11.54 51.04
N LYS A 35 20.04 -11.65 51.15
CA LYS A 35 19.33 -12.95 51.20
C LYS A 35 18.90 -13.39 49.80
N SER A 36 18.68 -14.70 49.63
CA SER A 36 18.08 -15.23 48.40
C SER A 36 16.61 -14.84 48.31
N LEU A 37 16.08 -14.64 47.10
CA LEU A 37 14.69 -14.28 46.90
C LEU A 37 13.71 -15.31 47.51
N PRO A 38 13.92 -16.64 47.40
CA PRO A 38 13.07 -17.61 48.07
C PRO A 38 13.02 -17.42 49.60
N GLU A 39 14.15 -17.16 50.26
CA GLU A 39 14.20 -16.92 51.71
C GLU A 39 13.43 -15.66 52.10
N VAL A 40 13.55 -14.59 51.29
CA VAL A 40 12.80 -13.36 51.49
C VAL A 40 11.30 -13.60 51.37
N LEU A 41 10.87 -14.30 50.31
CA LEU A 41 9.46 -14.63 50.11
C LEU A 41 8.92 -15.49 51.26
N SER A 42 9.64 -16.52 51.70
CA SER A 42 9.24 -17.36 52.84
C SER A 42 9.09 -16.56 54.13
N SER A 43 9.98 -15.60 54.40
CA SER A 43 9.86 -14.73 55.59
C SER A 43 8.60 -13.85 55.57
N ILE A 44 8.14 -13.48 54.37
CA ILE A 44 6.91 -12.70 54.17
C ILE A 44 5.67 -13.61 54.26
N GLU A 45 5.74 -14.86 53.79
CA GLU A 45 4.65 -15.84 53.98
C GLU A 45 4.34 -16.06 55.46
N GLU A 46 5.37 -16.16 56.30
CA GLU A 46 5.23 -16.33 57.76
C GLU A 46 4.63 -15.09 58.45
N THR A 47 4.92 -13.89 57.94
CA THR A 47 4.52 -12.63 58.59
C THR A 47 3.14 -12.15 58.15
N GLU A 48 2.81 -12.29 56.86
CA GLU A 48 1.61 -11.68 56.24
C GLU A 48 0.49 -12.70 55.92
N GLU A 49 0.70 -13.98 56.25
CA GLU A 49 -0.14 -15.13 55.83
C GLU A 49 -0.34 -15.18 54.30
N ALA A 50 0.67 -14.78 53.55
CA ALA A 50 0.66 -14.81 52.09
C ALA A 50 1.14 -16.16 51.55
N ARG A 51 0.87 -16.42 50.27
CA ARG A 51 1.46 -17.54 49.53
C ARG A 51 2.03 -17.09 48.20
N PHE A 52 3.28 -17.46 47.95
CA PHE A 52 3.97 -17.28 46.68
C PHE A 52 4.11 -18.62 45.97
N PHE A 53 3.70 -18.66 44.71
CA PHE A 53 3.88 -19.83 43.85
C PHE A 53 4.89 -19.51 42.76
N PHE A 54 5.93 -20.32 42.63
CA PHE A 54 7.00 -20.15 41.66
C PHE A 54 7.70 -21.50 41.41
N LEU A 55 8.45 -21.61 40.32
CA LEU A 55 9.38 -22.74 40.12
C LEU A 55 10.76 -22.39 40.71
N GLN A 56 11.34 -23.31 41.48
CA GLN A 56 12.63 -23.10 42.17
C GLN A 56 13.76 -22.77 41.19
N GLU A 57 13.73 -23.36 40.00
CA GLU A 57 14.67 -23.12 38.91
C GLU A 57 14.63 -21.68 38.37
N TRP A 58 13.52 -20.94 38.55
CA TRP A 58 13.37 -19.57 38.03
C TRP A 58 13.94 -18.51 38.97
N ILE A 59 13.80 -18.69 40.29
CA ILE A 59 14.19 -17.64 41.26
C ILE A 59 15.26 -18.08 42.25
N GLY A 60 15.65 -19.36 42.26
CA GLY A 60 16.49 -19.96 43.29
C GLY A 60 17.88 -19.34 43.45
N LYS A 61 18.39 -18.67 42.41
CA LYS A 61 19.70 -18.02 42.41
C LYS A 61 19.62 -16.49 42.49
N ILE A 62 18.41 -15.92 42.44
CA ILE A 62 18.22 -14.48 42.56
C ILE A 62 18.52 -14.07 43.99
N THR A 63 19.48 -13.14 44.16
CA THR A 63 19.86 -12.59 45.46
C THR A 63 19.50 -11.11 45.53
N VAL A 64 18.90 -10.68 46.64
CA VAL A 64 18.47 -9.30 46.85
C VAL A 64 19.70 -8.45 47.23
N GLN A 65 20.40 -7.90 46.23
CA GLN A 65 21.64 -7.13 46.49
C GLN A 65 21.37 -5.67 46.91
N LYS A 66 20.26 -5.08 46.44
CA LYS A 66 19.84 -3.71 46.74
C LYS A 66 19.07 -3.64 48.06
N ASN A 67 19.14 -2.49 48.73
CA ASN A 67 18.29 -2.22 49.90
C ASN A 67 16.93 -1.68 49.44
N PHE A 68 15.86 -2.40 49.77
CA PHE A 68 14.48 -2.04 49.43
C PHE A 68 13.70 -1.39 50.60
N ALA A 69 14.36 -1.02 51.70
CA ALA A 69 13.71 -0.42 52.86
C ALA A 69 12.75 0.73 52.48
N GLY A 70 11.50 0.65 52.94
CA GLY A 70 10.47 1.64 52.67
C GLY A 70 9.77 1.52 51.31
N LYS A 71 10.24 0.66 50.40
CA LYS A 71 9.55 0.34 49.15
C LYS A 71 8.53 -0.78 49.36
N LYS A 72 7.49 -0.78 48.52
CA LYS A 72 6.51 -1.88 48.47
C LYS A 72 7.13 -3.13 47.85
N LEU A 73 6.69 -4.30 48.30
CA LEU A 73 7.14 -5.59 47.77
C LEU A 73 6.92 -5.70 46.26
N GLY A 74 5.78 -5.25 45.74
CA GLY A 74 5.51 -5.26 44.30
C GLY A 74 6.50 -4.40 43.49
N GLU A 75 6.89 -3.24 44.02
CA GLU A 75 7.89 -2.37 43.39
C GLU A 75 9.29 -3.01 43.45
N ALA A 76 9.62 -3.62 44.59
CA ALA A 76 10.89 -4.33 44.77
C ALA A 76 11.00 -5.54 43.83
N LEU A 77 9.95 -6.34 43.70
CA LEU A 77 9.89 -7.48 42.78
C LEU A 77 9.94 -7.00 41.32
N SER A 78 9.26 -5.92 40.97
CA SER A 78 9.32 -5.36 39.62
C SER A 78 10.73 -4.88 39.25
N GLU A 79 11.47 -4.31 40.21
CA GLU A 79 12.87 -3.90 40.00
C GLU A 79 13.83 -5.10 39.99
N LEU A 80 13.55 -6.15 40.79
CA LEU A 80 14.32 -7.39 40.81
C LEU A 80 14.07 -8.26 39.57
N PHE A 81 12.94 -8.12 38.89
CA PHE A 81 12.64 -8.86 37.67
C PHE A 81 12.90 -8.05 36.41
N GLU A 82 13.32 -6.80 36.55
CA GLU A 82 13.75 -5.97 35.44
C GLU A 82 14.91 -6.65 34.69
N GLY A 83 14.77 -6.78 33.37
CA GLY A 83 15.71 -7.51 32.51
C GLY A 83 15.44 -9.01 32.38
N THR A 84 14.69 -9.62 33.29
CA THR A 84 14.33 -11.04 33.20
C THR A 84 13.06 -11.27 32.37
N ASP A 85 12.72 -12.54 32.13
CA ASP A 85 11.42 -12.96 31.62
C ASP A 85 10.40 -13.16 32.76
N LEU A 86 10.75 -12.87 34.02
CA LEU A 86 9.86 -13.09 35.16
C LEU A 86 8.88 -11.93 35.38
N ASN A 87 7.67 -12.27 35.79
CA ASN A 87 6.62 -11.32 36.11
C ASN A 87 5.81 -11.82 37.32
N VAL A 88 5.17 -10.89 38.03
CA VAL A 88 4.38 -11.13 39.23
C VAL A 88 2.90 -10.97 38.90
N VAL A 89 2.10 -12.00 39.17
CA VAL A 89 0.65 -11.95 39.05
C VAL A 89 0.02 -12.18 40.42
N SER A 90 -0.75 -11.19 40.89
CA SER A 90 -1.59 -11.35 42.09
C SER A 90 -2.93 -11.98 41.68
N MET A 91 -3.19 -13.21 42.13
CA MET A 91 -4.50 -13.87 41.94
C MET A 91 -5.53 -13.37 42.96
N TYR A 92 -5.08 -13.22 44.21
CA TYR A 92 -5.85 -12.71 45.34
C TYR A 92 -4.94 -11.80 46.18
N PRO A 93 -5.50 -10.97 47.08
CA PRO A 93 -4.69 -10.06 47.91
C PRO A 93 -3.54 -10.72 48.66
N LYS A 94 -3.64 -12.02 49.00
CA LYS A 94 -2.59 -12.79 49.69
C LYS A 94 -1.97 -13.92 48.86
N VAL A 95 -2.31 -14.03 47.56
CA VAL A 95 -1.79 -15.09 46.69
C VAL A 95 -1.12 -14.48 45.47
N VAL A 96 0.17 -14.73 45.35
CA VAL A 96 1.04 -14.20 44.29
C VAL A 96 1.68 -15.36 43.54
N VAL A 97 1.70 -15.28 42.22
CA VAL A 97 2.35 -16.27 41.36
C VAL A 97 3.42 -15.55 40.54
N ILE A 98 4.64 -16.08 40.58
CA ILE A 98 5.75 -15.63 39.74
C ILE A 98 5.79 -16.54 38.51
N ILE A 99 5.66 -15.95 37.34
CA ILE A 99 5.61 -16.65 36.05
C ILE A 99 6.67 -16.09 35.11
N LYS A 100 7.11 -16.89 34.14
CA LYS A 100 7.78 -16.37 32.95
C LYS A 100 6.72 -15.73 32.03
N ASP A 101 6.82 -14.43 31.79
CA ASP A 101 5.97 -13.67 30.89
C ASP A 101 6.39 -13.91 29.44
N PRO A 102 5.59 -14.62 28.64
CA PRO A 102 5.95 -14.96 27.27
C PRO A 102 5.88 -13.73 26.33
N THR A 103 5.42 -12.57 26.79
CA THR A 103 5.19 -11.40 25.93
C THR A 103 6.45 -10.97 25.20
N LYS A 104 7.62 -10.98 25.86
CA LYS A 104 8.90 -10.65 25.21
C LYS A 104 9.25 -11.65 24.11
N ASP A 105 9.15 -12.95 24.41
CA ASP A 105 9.43 -14.01 23.44
C ASP A 105 8.46 -14.00 22.24
N ILE A 106 7.18 -13.70 22.49
CA ILE A 106 6.17 -13.57 21.45
C ILE A 106 6.53 -12.42 20.52
N LYS A 107 6.83 -11.23 21.06
CA LYS A 107 7.16 -10.07 20.23
C LYS A 107 8.47 -10.25 19.47
N ARG A 108 9.49 -10.86 20.08
CA ARG A 108 10.72 -11.28 19.39
C ARG A 108 10.38 -12.18 18.20
N ARG A 109 9.55 -13.22 18.39
CA ARG A 109 9.13 -14.11 17.29
C ARG A 109 8.36 -13.36 16.21
N GLU A 110 7.45 -12.48 16.58
CA GLU A 110 6.70 -11.65 15.62
C GLU A 110 7.62 -10.75 14.79
N ALA A 111 8.62 -10.11 15.42
CA ALA A 111 9.60 -9.28 14.75
C ALA A 111 10.47 -10.10 13.76
N LEU A 112 10.94 -11.28 14.18
CA LEU A 112 11.72 -12.17 13.34
C LEU A 112 10.91 -12.70 12.14
N ILE A 113 9.67 -13.13 12.38
CA ILE A 113 8.77 -13.58 11.30
C ILE A 113 8.49 -12.43 10.34
N SER A 114 8.23 -11.23 10.85
CA SER A 114 7.98 -10.05 10.01
C SER A 114 9.20 -9.71 9.14
N ALA A 115 10.42 -9.78 9.69
CA ALA A 115 11.64 -9.59 8.94
C ALA A 115 11.82 -10.64 7.83
N LEU A 116 11.59 -11.92 8.15
CA LEU A 116 11.69 -13.02 7.18
C LEU A 116 10.62 -12.90 6.07
N MET A 117 9.39 -12.53 6.42
CA MET A 117 8.30 -12.30 5.45
C MET A 117 8.59 -11.12 4.53
N ALA A 118 9.34 -10.12 5.00
CA ALA A 118 9.84 -9.02 4.18
C ALA A 118 11.08 -9.39 3.34
N GLY A 119 11.49 -10.66 3.34
CA GLY A 119 12.67 -11.13 2.59
C GLY A 119 14.01 -10.70 3.20
N LYS A 120 14.02 -10.14 4.42
CA LYS A 120 15.25 -9.69 5.07
C LYS A 120 16.05 -10.86 5.60
N LYS A 121 17.37 -10.79 5.47
CA LYS A 121 18.30 -11.72 6.09
C LYS A 121 18.39 -11.42 7.59
N VAL A 122 18.17 -12.45 8.41
CA VAL A 122 18.34 -12.37 9.87
C VAL A 122 19.66 -13.02 10.26
N GLU A 123 20.52 -12.29 10.96
CA GLU A 123 21.80 -12.80 11.48
C GLU A 123 21.74 -12.96 13.00
N SER A 124 22.18 -14.12 13.50
CA SER A 124 22.14 -14.41 14.94
C SER A 124 23.48 -14.13 15.60
N TYR A 125 23.44 -13.41 16.72
CA TYR A 125 24.60 -13.08 17.54
C TYR A 125 24.35 -13.48 18.98
N GLN A 126 25.39 -13.95 19.66
CA GLN A 126 25.34 -14.30 21.08
C GLN A 126 26.58 -13.77 21.79
N PHE A 127 26.37 -13.02 22.87
CA PHE A 127 27.42 -12.55 23.77
C PHE A 127 27.20 -13.18 25.14
N GLY A 128 28.17 -13.97 25.60
CA GLY A 128 28.04 -14.72 26.85
C GLY A 128 27.08 -15.91 26.77
N GLU A 129 26.97 -16.63 27.87
CA GLU A 129 26.01 -17.73 28.03
C GLU A 129 24.82 -17.27 28.87
N GLU A 130 23.65 -17.84 28.59
CA GLU A 130 22.46 -17.65 29.39
C GLU A 130 22.74 -18.16 30.82
N GLY A 131 22.74 -17.24 31.78
CA GLY A 131 23.00 -17.50 33.18
C GLY A 131 22.40 -16.40 34.06
N ASP A 132 22.38 -16.63 35.37
CA ASP A 132 21.81 -15.71 36.37
C ASP A 132 22.66 -14.46 36.53
N GLN A 133 22.65 -13.59 35.52
CA GLN A 133 23.17 -12.24 35.66
C GLN A 133 22.39 -11.54 36.77
N PRO A 134 23.05 -10.85 37.71
CA PRO A 134 22.36 -10.14 38.77
C PRO A 134 21.30 -9.21 38.17
N PRO A 135 20.07 -9.19 38.69
CA PRO A 135 19.06 -8.27 38.20
C PRO A 135 19.50 -6.82 38.24
N GLY A 136 19.22 -6.07 37.18
CA GLY A 136 19.69 -4.70 37.00
C GLY A 136 21.13 -4.55 36.48
N THR A 137 21.78 -5.64 36.07
CA THR A 137 23.03 -5.57 35.29
C THR A 137 22.78 -4.81 33.98
N GLN A 138 23.70 -3.93 33.60
CA GLN A 138 23.64 -3.19 32.34
C GLN A 138 24.83 -3.57 31.47
N LEU A 139 24.53 -4.09 30.28
CA LEU A 139 25.47 -4.48 29.24
C LEU A 139 25.66 -3.33 28.26
N THR A 140 26.87 -3.20 27.73
CA THR A 140 27.23 -2.25 26.69
C THR A 140 27.54 -3.02 25.41
N ILE A 141 26.71 -2.80 24.39
CA ILE A 141 26.93 -3.30 23.04
C ILE A 141 27.47 -2.16 22.21
N GLN A 142 28.70 -2.30 21.72
CA GLN A 142 29.33 -1.35 20.83
C GLN A 142 29.28 -1.89 19.41
N GLY A 143 29.41 -1.02 18.41
CA GLY A 143 29.60 -1.50 17.06
C GLY A 143 29.92 -0.41 16.07
N GLU A 144 30.16 -0.83 14.85
CA GLU A 144 30.47 0.01 13.71
C GLU A 144 29.51 -0.32 12.56
N VAL A 145 28.99 0.72 11.89
CA VAL A 145 28.11 0.60 10.73
C VAL A 145 28.81 1.17 9.51
N ILE A 146 28.96 0.35 8.47
CA ILE A 146 29.64 0.72 7.22
C ILE A 146 28.79 0.37 5.99
N ASP A 147 29.08 1.02 4.86
CA ASP A 147 28.57 0.64 3.54
C ASP A 147 29.34 -0.61 3.06
N TRP A 148 28.61 -1.68 2.76
CA TRP A 148 29.17 -2.97 2.32
C TRP A 148 30.06 -2.86 1.06
N THR A 149 29.74 -1.94 0.15
CA THR A 149 30.42 -1.82 -1.16
C THR A 149 31.70 -0.99 -1.07
N THR A 150 31.65 0.12 -0.34
CA THR A 150 32.73 1.11 -0.29
C THR A 150 33.62 0.94 0.96
N GLY A 151 33.11 0.30 2.01
CA GLY A 151 33.76 0.24 3.31
C GLY A 151 33.75 1.57 4.07
N GLU A 152 33.02 2.57 3.59
CA GLU A 152 32.92 3.87 4.25
C GLU A 152 31.99 3.80 5.47
N ALA A 153 32.33 4.52 6.53
CA ALA A 153 31.51 4.65 7.71
C ALA A 153 30.16 5.31 7.38
N LEU A 154 29.07 4.77 7.93
CA LEU A 154 27.72 5.32 7.79
C LEU A 154 27.35 6.16 9.01
N PRO A 155 27.44 7.50 8.93
CA PRO A 155 27.09 8.36 10.04
C PRO A 155 25.58 8.47 10.23
N TYR A 156 25.13 8.52 11.49
CA TYR A 156 23.71 8.63 11.85
C TYR A 156 22.83 7.45 11.38
N ALA A 157 23.42 6.30 11.10
CA ALA A 157 22.69 5.04 10.95
C ALA A 157 21.98 4.72 12.27
N THR A 158 20.70 4.39 12.18
CA THR A 158 19.84 4.18 13.33
C THR A 158 19.84 2.71 13.72
N VAL A 159 20.02 2.45 15.02
CA VAL A 159 19.91 1.13 15.65
C VAL A 159 18.69 1.16 16.54
N THR A 160 17.64 0.43 16.18
CA THR A 160 16.45 0.26 17.02
C THR A 160 16.44 -1.12 17.65
N VAL A 161 16.05 -1.17 18.92
CA VAL A 161 15.91 -2.42 19.68
C VAL A 161 14.43 -2.73 19.76
N ASN A 162 13.99 -3.74 19.01
CA ASN A 162 12.61 -4.20 19.10
C ASN A 162 12.28 -4.60 20.54
N ASP A 163 11.01 -4.45 20.90
CA ASP A 163 10.45 -4.72 22.23
C ASP A 163 10.81 -3.71 23.33
N THR A 164 11.63 -2.71 23.01
CA THR A 164 11.98 -1.62 23.92
C THR A 164 11.84 -0.25 23.23
N LEU A 165 11.87 0.83 24.01
CA LEU A 165 12.00 2.20 23.49
C LEU A 165 13.46 2.61 23.29
N THR A 166 14.39 1.67 23.40
CA THR A 166 15.82 1.93 23.30
C THR A 166 16.23 2.00 21.83
N SER A 167 16.92 3.08 21.48
CA SER A 167 17.56 3.25 20.18
C SER A 167 18.88 3.99 20.34
N ALA A 168 19.76 3.83 19.36
CA ALA A 168 21.01 4.56 19.24
C ALA A 168 21.21 5.00 17.79
N ALA A 169 22.07 5.99 17.57
CA ALA A 169 22.54 6.37 16.25
C ALA A 169 24.06 6.29 16.22
N SER A 170 24.63 5.96 15.05
CA SER A 170 26.08 6.00 14.86
C SER A 170 26.59 7.45 14.79
N ASP A 171 27.85 7.65 15.18
CA ASP A 171 28.55 8.93 15.09
C ASP A 171 29.16 9.17 13.70
N GLU A 172 29.94 10.25 13.55
CA GLU A 172 30.60 10.62 12.28
C GLU A 172 31.56 9.54 11.73
N ASN A 173 32.02 8.63 12.60
CA ASN A 173 32.90 7.52 12.23
C ASN A 173 32.13 6.19 12.13
N GLY A 174 30.78 6.22 12.12
CA GLY A 174 29.95 5.02 12.01
C GLY A 174 29.87 4.21 13.32
N LEU A 175 30.40 4.71 14.44
CA LEU A 175 30.43 3.99 15.70
C LEU A 175 29.16 4.23 16.51
N PHE A 176 28.58 3.18 17.09
CA PHE A 176 27.43 3.28 17.98
C PHE A 176 27.69 2.60 19.33
N THR A 177 26.93 3.01 20.35
CA THR A 177 26.91 2.37 21.67
C THR A 177 25.48 2.26 22.15
N LEU A 178 25.11 1.04 22.55
CA LEU A 178 23.78 0.68 23.01
C LEU A 178 23.88 0.06 24.40
N ARG A 179 23.04 0.50 25.33
CA ARG A 179 22.98 -0.06 26.68
C ARG A 179 21.74 -0.93 26.82
N LEU A 180 21.95 -2.21 27.10
CA LEU A 180 20.90 -3.21 27.21
C LEU A 180 20.98 -3.90 28.57
N GLN A 181 19.87 -4.47 29.03
CA GLN A 181 19.91 -5.43 30.13
C GLN A 181 20.26 -6.82 29.54
N PRO A 182 20.69 -7.79 30.36
CA PRO A 182 20.82 -9.17 29.89
C PRO A 182 19.50 -9.68 29.33
N GLY A 183 19.51 -10.29 28.15
CA GLY A 183 18.29 -10.80 27.51
C GLY A 183 18.41 -11.02 26.01
N THR A 184 17.27 -11.34 25.39
CA THR A 184 17.13 -11.54 23.95
C THR A 184 16.51 -10.33 23.28
N TYR A 185 17.06 -9.91 22.15
CA TYR A 185 16.68 -8.69 21.45
C TYR A 185 16.71 -8.90 19.94
N VAL A 186 15.83 -8.21 19.22
CA VAL A 186 15.94 -8.07 17.76
C VAL A 186 16.39 -6.64 17.46
N LEU A 187 17.58 -6.49 16.91
CA LEU A 187 18.12 -5.20 16.50
C LEU A 187 17.80 -4.94 15.03
N ASN A 188 17.30 -3.75 14.72
CA ASN A 188 17.10 -3.30 13.34
C ASN A 188 18.02 -2.10 13.06
N PHE A 189 18.85 -2.25 12.03
CA PHE A 189 19.79 -1.24 11.56
C PHE A 189 19.26 -0.64 10.26
N SER A 190 19.10 0.68 10.24
CA SER A 190 18.57 1.39 9.08
C SER A 190 19.33 2.68 8.78
N PHE A 191 19.47 2.99 7.49
CA PHE A 191 20.05 4.23 7.01
C PHE A 191 19.40 4.62 5.68
N LEU A 192 19.28 5.91 5.39
CA LEU A 192 18.51 6.38 4.23
C LEU A 192 19.12 5.90 2.92
N GLY A 193 18.35 5.16 2.12
CA GLY A 193 18.78 4.58 0.84
C GLY A 193 19.55 3.26 0.97
N TYR A 194 19.43 2.59 2.13
CA TYR A 194 20.05 1.29 2.41
C TYR A 194 18.99 0.30 2.87
N ASP A 195 19.21 -0.97 2.55
CA ASP A 195 18.39 -2.07 3.02
C ASP A 195 18.55 -2.25 4.53
N GLU A 196 17.41 -2.38 5.22
CA GLU A 196 17.40 -2.62 6.66
C GLU A 196 17.99 -3.99 7.00
N LYS A 197 18.93 -4.04 7.96
CA LYS A 197 19.57 -5.27 8.43
C LYS A 197 19.05 -5.64 9.81
N VAL A 198 18.67 -6.91 9.99
CA VAL A 198 18.03 -7.41 11.21
C VAL A 198 18.93 -8.42 11.90
N PHE A 199 19.30 -8.15 13.16
CA PHE A 199 20.08 -9.06 13.99
C PHE A 199 19.24 -9.64 15.13
N ASP A 200 19.30 -10.95 15.31
CA ASP A 200 18.76 -11.65 16.47
C ASP A 200 19.86 -11.81 17.52
N LEU A 201 19.79 -11.03 18.60
CA LEU A 201 20.86 -10.89 19.58
C LEU A 201 20.47 -11.53 20.93
N LEU A 202 21.29 -12.48 21.38
CA LEU A 202 21.33 -12.95 22.76
C LEU A 202 22.44 -12.20 23.51
N ALA A 203 22.08 -11.21 24.32
CA ALA A 203 23.03 -10.37 25.05
C ALA A 203 23.08 -10.77 26.52
N TYR A 204 24.10 -11.52 26.93
CA TYR A 204 24.38 -11.89 28.34
C TYR A 204 25.74 -11.38 28.84
N ASP A 205 26.55 -10.79 27.95
CA ASP A 205 27.79 -10.08 28.24
C ASP A 205 27.96 -8.88 27.29
N ASN A 206 28.92 -8.01 27.57
CA ASN A 206 29.32 -6.92 26.67
C ASN A 206 29.81 -7.48 25.33
N GLY A 207 29.53 -6.76 24.25
CA GLY A 207 29.80 -7.25 22.90
C GLY A 207 30.13 -6.14 21.91
N LYS A 208 30.74 -6.56 20.79
CA LYS A 208 30.98 -5.71 19.64
C LYS A 208 30.30 -6.29 18.41
N LEU A 209 29.55 -5.46 17.69
CA LEU A 209 28.89 -5.80 16.44
C LEU A 209 29.58 -5.07 15.28
N PHE A 210 29.69 -5.75 14.16
CA PHE A 210 30.10 -5.15 12.89
C PHE A 210 28.94 -5.25 11.92
N VAL A 211 28.50 -4.11 11.39
CA VAL A 211 27.26 -4.02 10.63
C VAL A 211 27.56 -3.43 9.27
N GLU A 212 27.31 -4.22 8.25
CA GLU A 212 27.46 -3.82 6.86
C GLU A 212 26.08 -3.65 6.25
N LEU A 213 25.74 -2.43 5.85
CA LEU A 213 24.49 -2.12 5.15
C LEU A 213 24.73 -2.09 3.64
N GLU A 214 23.82 -2.71 2.90
CA GLU A 214 23.81 -2.68 1.44
C GLU A 214 22.90 -1.55 0.97
N LYS A 215 23.28 -0.85 -0.10
CA LYS A 215 22.40 0.18 -0.69
C LYS A 215 21.14 -0.49 -1.19
N GLU A 216 19.99 0.11 -0.86
CA GLU A 216 18.71 -0.34 -1.37
C GLU A 216 18.77 -0.22 -2.89
N SER A 217 18.88 -1.37 -3.56
CA SER A 217 18.72 -1.42 -5.00
C SER A 217 17.25 -1.17 -5.24
N THR A 218 16.89 0.09 -5.42
CA THR A 218 15.57 0.44 -5.96
C THR A 218 15.52 -0.09 -7.38
N GLU A 219 15.24 -1.39 -7.52
CA GLU A 219 14.67 -1.90 -8.74
C GLU A 219 13.34 -1.15 -8.87
N LEU A 220 13.35 -0.12 -9.72
CA LEU A 220 12.11 0.43 -10.23
C LEU A 220 11.32 -0.78 -10.70
N ALA A 221 10.16 -1.01 -10.06
CA ALA A 221 9.26 -2.07 -10.47
C ALA A 221 9.18 -2.02 -12.00
N GLU A 222 9.55 -3.12 -12.65
CA GLU A 222 9.47 -3.21 -14.10
C GLU A 222 8.09 -2.67 -14.49
N VAL A 223 8.05 -1.62 -15.32
CA VAL A 223 6.82 -1.22 -15.94
C VAL A 223 6.53 -2.31 -16.96
N VAL A 224 5.98 -3.42 -16.47
CA VAL A 224 5.39 -4.44 -17.31
C VAL A 224 4.17 -3.75 -17.93
N VAL A 225 4.38 -3.14 -19.09
CA VAL A 225 3.30 -2.86 -20.02
C VAL A 225 2.86 -4.22 -20.56
N GLN A 226 2.26 -5.02 -19.70
CA GLN A 226 1.47 -6.15 -20.15
C GLN A 226 0.31 -5.50 -20.88
N GLY A 227 0.21 -5.77 -22.19
CA GLY A 227 -0.98 -5.44 -22.98
C GLY A 227 -2.15 -6.17 -22.38
N GLU A 228 -2.71 -5.62 -21.31
CA GLU A 228 -3.70 -6.27 -20.48
C GLU A 228 -5.04 -6.15 -21.17
N ARG A 229 -5.27 -7.06 -22.12
CA ARG A 229 -6.53 -7.17 -22.87
C ARG A 229 -7.73 -7.53 -21.97
N VAL A 230 -7.58 -7.71 -20.65
CA VAL A 230 -8.63 -8.28 -19.79
C VAL A 230 -8.65 -7.79 -18.32
N GLN A 231 -8.29 -6.54 -17.98
CA GLN A 231 -8.57 -5.99 -16.62
C GLN A 231 -9.54 -4.78 -16.56
N ASP A 232 -10.15 -4.38 -17.67
CA ASP A 232 -11.07 -3.23 -17.68
C ASP A 232 -12.49 -3.51 -17.13
N LEU A 233 -12.79 -4.74 -16.65
CA LEU A 233 -14.13 -5.06 -16.13
C LEU A 233 -14.37 -4.63 -14.67
N THR A 234 -13.32 -4.47 -13.85
CA THR A 234 -13.46 -4.05 -12.44
C THR A 234 -13.09 -2.58 -12.19
N LYS A 235 -12.42 -1.93 -13.13
CA LYS A 235 -12.15 -0.48 -13.13
C LYS A 235 -12.75 0.20 -14.35
N SER A 236 -14.04 0.02 -14.60
CA SER A 236 -14.76 0.86 -15.56
C SER A 236 -14.65 2.32 -15.09
N LYS A 237 -13.70 3.08 -15.65
CA LYS A 237 -13.58 4.52 -15.41
C LYS A 237 -14.94 5.13 -15.73
N ILE A 238 -15.57 5.74 -14.74
CA ILE A 238 -16.94 6.25 -14.82
C ILE A 238 -17.06 7.14 -16.06
N GLY A 239 -17.99 6.80 -16.97
CA GLY A 239 -18.24 7.61 -18.16
C GLY A 239 -17.32 7.35 -19.35
N ARG A 240 -16.44 6.35 -19.31
CA ARG A 240 -15.67 5.88 -20.49
C ARG A 240 -16.37 4.70 -21.15
N THR A 241 -16.43 4.72 -22.48
CA THR A 241 -16.84 3.60 -23.33
C THR A 241 -15.75 3.35 -24.35
N TYR A 242 -15.25 2.12 -24.41
CA TYR A 242 -14.26 1.72 -25.39
C TYR A 242 -14.96 0.95 -26.50
N LEU A 243 -14.71 1.33 -27.75
CA LEU A 243 -15.21 0.69 -28.94
C LEU A 243 -14.02 0.07 -29.66
N SER A 244 -13.96 -1.26 -29.70
CA SER A 244 -12.91 -1.94 -30.45
C SER A 244 -13.21 -1.87 -31.96
N VAL A 245 -12.18 -2.02 -32.81
CA VAL A 245 -12.37 -2.15 -34.28
C VAL A 245 -13.41 -3.23 -34.61
N ARG A 246 -13.43 -4.32 -33.83
CA ARG A 246 -14.39 -5.39 -34.04
C ARG A 246 -15.82 -4.91 -33.81
N ASP A 247 -16.07 -4.15 -32.75
CA ASP A 247 -17.40 -3.62 -32.44
C ASP A 247 -17.84 -2.63 -33.51
N ILE A 248 -16.91 -1.78 -33.97
CA ILE A 248 -17.12 -0.88 -35.12
C ILE A 248 -17.56 -1.69 -36.34
N LYS A 249 -16.78 -2.69 -36.76
CA LYS A 249 -17.05 -3.47 -37.97
C LYS A 249 -18.33 -4.30 -37.92
N LEU A 250 -18.84 -4.61 -36.73
CA LEU A 250 -20.11 -5.32 -36.55
C LEU A 250 -21.33 -4.39 -36.52
N ALA A 251 -21.13 -3.07 -36.49
CA ALA A 251 -22.22 -2.12 -36.53
C ALA A 251 -22.96 -2.17 -37.89
N PRO A 252 -24.27 -1.85 -37.92
CA PRO A 252 -25.02 -1.76 -39.17
C PRO A 252 -24.37 -0.75 -40.13
N ALA A 253 -23.99 -1.23 -41.31
CA ALA A 253 -23.40 -0.39 -42.35
C ALA A 253 -24.50 0.34 -43.14
N PHE A 254 -24.29 1.63 -43.42
CA PHE A 254 -25.14 2.40 -44.32
C PHE A 254 -24.53 2.38 -45.73
N LEU A 255 -25.29 1.91 -46.72
CA LEU A 255 -24.84 1.78 -48.12
C LEU A 255 -23.49 1.05 -48.29
N GLY A 256 -23.19 0.11 -47.40
CA GLY A 256 -21.98 -0.70 -47.41
C GLY A 256 -20.78 -0.09 -46.67
N GLU A 257 -20.97 1.03 -45.95
CA GLU A 257 -19.91 1.63 -45.12
C GLU A 257 -20.30 1.69 -43.64
N VAL A 258 -19.34 1.33 -42.79
CA VAL A 258 -19.44 1.42 -41.33
C VAL A 258 -18.91 2.80 -40.92
N ASP A 259 -19.67 3.52 -40.08
CA ASP A 259 -19.33 4.88 -39.66
C ASP A 259 -19.14 4.98 -38.14
N LEU A 260 -17.94 5.44 -37.73
CA LEU A 260 -17.56 5.57 -36.32
C LEU A 260 -18.45 6.55 -35.55
N VAL A 261 -18.76 7.70 -36.15
CA VAL A 261 -19.57 8.73 -35.50
C VAL A 261 -21.01 8.24 -35.36
N LYS A 262 -21.54 7.55 -36.37
CA LYS A 262 -22.87 6.91 -36.28
C LYS A 262 -22.91 5.83 -35.20
N GLN A 263 -21.83 5.08 -35.00
CA GLN A 263 -21.76 4.13 -33.89
C GLN A 263 -21.78 4.83 -32.53
N VAL A 264 -21.06 5.95 -32.37
CA VAL A 264 -21.12 6.76 -31.14
C VAL A 264 -22.54 7.28 -30.92
N GLN A 265 -23.27 7.63 -31.98
CA GLN A 265 -24.69 8.02 -31.90
C GLN A 265 -25.62 6.91 -31.41
N THR A 266 -25.22 5.64 -31.49
CA THR A 266 -26.01 4.53 -30.90
C THR A 266 -25.84 4.42 -29.38
N LEU A 267 -24.85 5.12 -28.80
CA LEU A 267 -24.58 5.06 -27.38
C LEU A 267 -25.62 5.87 -26.56
N PRO A 268 -26.04 5.38 -25.39
CA PRO A 268 -26.97 6.10 -24.53
C PRO A 268 -26.43 7.46 -24.08
N GLY A 269 -27.26 8.49 -24.25
CA GLY A 269 -26.95 9.88 -23.92
C GLY A 269 -26.25 10.64 -25.05
N VAL A 270 -26.08 10.02 -26.22
CA VAL A 270 -25.64 10.65 -27.45
C VAL A 270 -26.84 10.85 -28.37
N THR A 271 -27.01 12.07 -28.89
CA THR A 271 -28.08 12.42 -29.83
C THR A 271 -27.51 13.20 -31.00
N THR A 272 -28.33 13.45 -32.02
CA THR A 272 -28.02 14.37 -33.13
C THR A 272 -29.19 15.31 -33.34
N VAL A 273 -28.94 16.53 -33.81
CA VAL A 273 -29.98 17.52 -34.15
C VAL A 273 -30.64 17.25 -35.51
N GLY A 274 -30.20 16.22 -36.24
CA GLY A 274 -30.79 15.77 -37.50
C GLY A 274 -29.95 14.69 -38.19
N GLU A 275 -30.49 14.05 -39.22
CA GLU A 275 -29.80 12.99 -39.96
C GLU A 275 -28.63 13.52 -40.82
N ALA A 276 -28.79 14.74 -41.36
CA ALA A 276 -27.79 15.49 -42.12
C ALA A 276 -27.05 16.55 -41.27
N ALA A 277 -27.08 16.42 -39.95
CA ALA A 277 -26.33 17.29 -39.06
C ALA A 277 -24.92 16.72 -38.85
N THR A 278 -23.92 17.59 -38.81
CA THR A 278 -22.53 17.21 -38.56
C THR A 278 -22.30 16.99 -37.06
N GLY A 279 -21.62 15.91 -36.69
CA GLY A 279 -21.24 15.63 -35.30
C GLY A 279 -22.35 14.99 -34.46
N PHE A 280 -22.31 15.22 -33.16
CA PHE A 280 -23.25 14.65 -32.18
C PHE A 280 -23.34 15.51 -30.92
N ASN A 281 -24.40 15.34 -30.14
CA ASN A 281 -24.66 16.01 -28.87
C ASN A 281 -24.58 15.00 -27.74
N VAL A 282 -23.96 15.36 -26.62
CA VAL A 282 -23.85 14.45 -25.46
C VAL A 282 -24.48 15.12 -24.25
N ARG A 283 -25.50 14.44 -23.68
CA ARG A 283 -26.24 14.92 -22.49
C ARG A 283 -26.78 16.36 -22.65
N GLY A 284 -27.25 16.70 -23.85
CA GLY A 284 -27.77 18.03 -24.16
C GLY A 284 -26.72 19.10 -24.46
N GLY A 285 -25.42 18.76 -24.40
CA GLY A 285 -24.36 19.65 -24.83
C GLY A 285 -24.37 19.89 -26.35
N SER A 286 -23.91 21.06 -26.76
CA SER A 286 -23.81 21.44 -28.18
C SER A 286 -22.62 20.74 -28.86
N VAL A 287 -22.65 20.63 -30.19
CA VAL A 287 -21.65 19.86 -30.96
C VAL A 287 -20.23 20.38 -30.74
N ASP A 288 -20.07 21.69 -30.61
CA ASP A 288 -18.82 22.43 -30.34
C ASP A 288 -18.25 22.21 -28.93
N GLN A 289 -19.03 21.61 -28.03
CA GLN A 289 -18.60 21.28 -26.67
C GLN A 289 -17.98 19.88 -26.57
N ASN A 290 -18.02 19.10 -27.66
CA ASN A 290 -17.30 17.83 -27.78
C ASN A 290 -15.89 18.07 -28.29
N LEU A 291 -14.96 17.24 -27.86
CA LEU A 291 -13.62 17.16 -28.44
C LEU A 291 -13.50 15.86 -29.21
N ILE A 292 -13.12 15.96 -30.48
CA ILE A 292 -12.77 14.79 -31.29
C ILE A 292 -11.27 14.87 -31.53
N LEU A 293 -10.54 13.82 -31.17
CA LEU A 293 -9.10 13.69 -31.34
C LEU A 293 -8.82 12.54 -32.32
N TYR A 294 -7.88 12.77 -33.22
CA TYR A 294 -7.26 11.73 -34.05
C TYR A 294 -5.76 11.76 -33.78
N ASP A 295 -5.23 10.70 -33.17
CA ASP A 295 -3.84 10.64 -32.67
C ASP A 295 -3.45 11.84 -31.79
N GLY A 296 -4.41 12.30 -30.98
CA GLY A 296 -4.24 13.45 -30.08
C GLY A 296 -4.38 14.82 -30.76
N MET A 297 -4.60 14.86 -32.09
CA MET A 297 -4.85 16.10 -32.82
C MET A 297 -6.36 16.41 -32.86
N PRO A 298 -6.78 17.65 -32.53
CA PRO A 298 -8.19 18.01 -32.58
C PRO A 298 -8.73 18.07 -34.01
N VAL A 299 -9.86 17.40 -34.23
CA VAL A 299 -10.60 17.39 -35.49
C VAL A 299 -11.88 18.21 -35.33
N PHE A 300 -11.97 19.34 -36.03
CA PHE A 300 -13.11 20.27 -35.92
C PHE A 300 -14.29 19.88 -36.82
N ASN A 301 -14.01 19.31 -37.99
CA ASN A 301 -15.04 18.80 -38.90
C ASN A 301 -14.87 17.29 -39.04
N SER A 302 -15.87 16.55 -38.55
CA SER A 302 -15.85 15.08 -38.51
C SER A 302 -16.64 14.43 -39.64
N SER A 303 -17.06 15.21 -40.64
CA SER A 303 -17.93 14.73 -41.71
C SER A 303 -17.70 15.37 -43.08
N HIS A 304 -17.97 14.57 -44.10
CA HIS A 304 -18.14 14.97 -45.49
C HIS A 304 -19.63 14.92 -45.88
N VAL A 305 -19.93 15.38 -47.10
CA VAL A 305 -21.24 15.22 -47.74
C VAL A 305 -22.39 15.64 -46.81
N PHE A 306 -22.33 16.88 -46.32
CA PHE A 306 -23.38 17.45 -45.45
C PHE A 306 -23.72 16.58 -44.22
N GLY A 307 -22.74 15.91 -43.62
CA GLY A 307 -22.96 15.11 -42.40
C GLY A 307 -23.36 13.65 -42.64
N PHE A 308 -23.50 13.22 -43.90
CA PHE A 308 -23.88 11.83 -44.22
C PHE A 308 -22.74 10.82 -44.06
N LEU A 309 -21.50 11.25 -44.23
CA LEU A 309 -20.32 10.36 -44.17
C LEU A 309 -19.29 10.95 -43.22
N THR A 310 -18.81 10.16 -42.26
CA THR A 310 -17.72 10.60 -41.37
C THR A 310 -16.40 10.73 -42.11
N THR A 311 -15.51 11.61 -41.62
CA THR A 311 -14.11 11.77 -42.09
C THR A 311 -13.20 10.61 -41.67
N PHE A 312 -13.62 9.76 -40.72
CA PHE A 312 -12.77 8.67 -40.23
C PHE A 312 -12.96 7.39 -41.04
N ASN A 313 -11.89 6.91 -41.66
CA ASN A 313 -11.88 5.61 -42.32
C ASN A 313 -11.78 4.49 -41.27
N PRO A 314 -12.78 3.59 -41.16
CA PRO A 314 -12.77 2.53 -40.14
C PRO A 314 -11.64 1.51 -40.32
N GLU A 315 -11.06 1.37 -41.53
CA GLU A 315 -9.89 0.51 -41.73
C GLU A 315 -8.61 1.11 -41.16
N ALA A 316 -8.51 2.45 -41.12
CA ALA A 316 -7.36 3.20 -40.61
C ALA A 316 -7.36 3.39 -39.09
N VAL A 317 -8.40 2.94 -38.39
CA VAL A 317 -8.59 3.15 -36.96
C VAL A 317 -8.31 1.87 -36.19
N ASN A 318 -7.56 1.98 -35.10
CA ASN A 318 -7.27 0.89 -34.17
C ASN A 318 -8.16 0.93 -32.94
N ASP A 319 -8.31 2.10 -32.33
CA ASP A 319 -9.00 2.22 -31.06
C ASP A 319 -9.85 3.48 -31.03
N VAL A 320 -11.04 3.37 -30.42
CA VAL A 320 -11.89 4.52 -30.16
C VAL A 320 -12.30 4.51 -28.69
N ALA A 321 -11.89 5.56 -27.97
CA ALA A 321 -12.27 5.80 -26.60
C ALA A 321 -13.22 6.99 -26.52
N PHE A 322 -14.44 6.76 -26.04
CA PHE A 322 -15.46 7.77 -25.88
C PHE A 322 -15.72 8.07 -24.41
N TYR A 323 -15.49 9.32 -24.01
CA TYR A 323 -15.70 9.81 -22.65
C TYR A 323 -16.92 10.73 -22.62
N LYS A 324 -17.98 10.31 -21.93
CA LYS A 324 -19.21 11.08 -21.69
C LYS A 324 -19.34 11.61 -20.26
N GLY A 325 -18.29 11.45 -19.47
CA GLY A 325 -18.17 11.86 -18.07
C GLY A 325 -16.83 11.41 -17.50
N GLY A 326 -16.40 11.99 -16.37
CA GLY A 326 -15.12 11.63 -15.75
C GLY A 326 -13.93 11.84 -16.70
N ILE A 327 -14.00 12.89 -17.53
CA ILE A 327 -13.01 13.18 -18.57
C ILE A 327 -11.64 13.40 -17.90
N PRO A 328 -10.59 12.64 -18.27
CA PRO A 328 -9.25 12.85 -17.77
C PRO A 328 -8.73 14.29 -17.96
N ALA A 329 -7.99 14.81 -16.97
CA ALA A 329 -7.55 16.20 -16.95
C ALA A 329 -6.67 16.61 -18.14
N ASN A 330 -5.95 15.66 -18.76
CA ASN A 330 -5.10 15.89 -19.93
C ASN A 330 -5.88 16.25 -21.20
N TYR A 331 -7.20 16.00 -21.25
CA TYR A 331 -8.05 16.42 -22.38
C TYR A 331 -8.60 17.85 -22.25
N GLY A 332 -8.29 18.55 -21.16
CA GLY A 332 -8.71 19.94 -20.93
C GLY A 332 -10.19 20.09 -20.53
N GLY A 333 -10.68 21.34 -20.56
CA GLY A 333 -11.98 21.76 -20.01
C GLY A 333 -13.22 21.51 -20.88
N ARG A 334 -13.32 20.34 -21.53
CA ARG A 334 -14.52 20.01 -22.34
C ARG A 334 -15.68 19.63 -21.43
N ILE A 335 -16.84 20.23 -21.70
CA ILE A 335 -18.03 20.12 -20.83
C ILE A 335 -19.02 19.05 -21.28
N SER A 336 -18.91 18.53 -22.52
CA SER A 336 -19.84 17.54 -23.06
C SER A 336 -19.21 16.15 -23.20
N SER A 337 -18.19 15.99 -24.06
CA SER A 337 -17.52 14.70 -24.25
C SER A 337 -16.11 14.80 -24.88
N VAL A 338 -15.39 13.68 -24.86
CA VAL A 338 -14.15 13.47 -25.64
C VAL A 338 -14.25 12.17 -26.43
N LEU A 339 -14.01 12.22 -27.73
CA LEU A 339 -13.87 11.08 -28.63
C LEU A 339 -12.41 11.00 -29.06
N ASP A 340 -11.64 10.10 -28.48
CA ASP A 340 -10.22 9.87 -28.80
C ASP A 340 -10.09 8.68 -29.74
N ILE A 341 -9.62 8.94 -30.95
CA ILE A 341 -9.45 7.98 -32.03
C ILE A 341 -7.94 7.78 -32.24
N LYS A 342 -7.52 6.52 -32.23
CA LYS A 342 -6.14 6.13 -32.56
C LYS A 342 -6.10 5.51 -33.94
N SER A 343 -5.15 5.96 -34.75
CA SER A 343 -4.86 5.32 -36.02
C SER A 343 -4.24 3.94 -35.81
N LYS A 344 -4.23 3.16 -36.88
CA LYS A 344 -3.64 1.83 -36.89
C LYS A 344 -2.17 1.90 -37.25
N ASP A 345 -1.34 1.39 -36.34
CA ASP A 345 0.10 1.31 -36.53
C ASP A 345 0.51 0.31 -37.62
N GLY A 346 1.75 0.46 -38.10
CA GLY A 346 2.39 -0.50 -38.98
C GLY A 346 2.76 -1.78 -38.24
N ASP A 347 2.40 -2.93 -38.80
CA ASP A 347 2.80 -4.24 -38.27
C ASP A 347 4.32 -4.45 -38.49
N MET A 348 5.06 -4.84 -37.46
CA MET A 348 6.52 -4.98 -37.49
C MET A 348 6.99 -6.35 -37.98
N GLU A 349 6.08 -7.31 -38.14
CA GLU A 349 6.38 -8.71 -38.45
C GLU A 349 5.84 -9.12 -39.83
N LYS A 350 4.63 -8.68 -40.20
CA LYS A 350 3.97 -9.13 -41.42
C LYS A 350 3.26 -8.01 -42.16
N TRP A 351 3.17 -8.17 -43.47
CA TRP A 351 2.33 -7.33 -44.31
C TRP A 351 0.87 -7.77 -44.22
N ASN A 352 -0.04 -6.82 -43.96
CA ASN A 352 -1.48 -7.00 -44.04
C ASN A 352 -2.06 -5.98 -45.02
N ALA A 353 -3.07 -6.40 -45.78
CA ALA A 353 -3.81 -5.53 -46.69
C ALA A 353 -5.30 -5.79 -46.56
N ASN A 354 -6.08 -4.70 -46.48
CA ASN A 354 -7.53 -4.72 -46.37
C ASN A 354 -8.10 -3.89 -47.52
N VAL A 355 -9.19 -4.37 -48.11
CA VAL A 355 -9.94 -3.64 -49.13
C VAL A 355 -11.41 -3.73 -48.78
N GLY A 356 -12.09 -2.59 -48.74
CA GLY A 356 -13.52 -2.46 -48.55
C GLY A 356 -14.16 -1.90 -49.81
N LEU A 357 -15.16 -2.62 -50.36
CA LEU A 357 -15.96 -2.17 -51.49
C LEU A 357 -17.39 -1.95 -51.03
N GLY A 358 -17.86 -0.71 -51.06
CA GLY A 358 -19.23 -0.31 -50.73
C GLY A 358 -20.03 0.09 -51.99
N MET A 359 -21.28 0.49 -51.80
CA MET A 359 -22.11 0.97 -52.92
C MET A 359 -21.74 2.39 -53.36
N ILE A 360 -21.23 3.19 -52.43
CA ILE A 360 -20.91 4.62 -52.65
C ILE A 360 -19.47 4.99 -52.31
N THR A 361 -18.74 4.13 -51.60
CA THR A 361 -17.36 4.35 -51.18
C THR A 361 -16.55 3.08 -51.32
N SER A 362 -15.25 3.24 -51.56
CA SER A 362 -14.28 2.16 -51.45
C SER A 362 -13.09 2.63 -50.63
N ASN A 363 -12.50 1.73 -49.88
CA ASN A 363 -11.30 1.99 -49.11
C ASN A 363 -10.29 0.85 -49.30
N ALA A 364 -9.02 1.19 -49.13
CA ALA A 364 -7.93 0.25 -49.12
C ALA A 364 -6.93 0.65 -48.04
N MET A 365 -6.41 -0.31 -47.31
CA MET A 365 -5.37 -0.11 -46.33
C MET A 365 -4.29 -1.18 -46.47
N VAL A 366 -3.04 -0.77 -46.35
CA VAL A 366 -1.90 -1.66 -46.27
C VAL A 366 -1.05 -1.28 -45.05
N ASN A 367 -0.57 -2.26 -44.31
CA ASN A 367 0.39 -2.05 -43.25
C ASN A 367 1.40 -3.20 -43.16
N GLY A 368 2.62 -2.94 -42.68
CA GLY A 368 3.65 -3.96 -42.58
C GLY A 368 5.07 -3.44 -42.40
N PRO A 369 6.07 -4.33 -42.28
CA PRO A 369 7.44 -3.93 -42.01
C PRO A 369 8.14 -3.45 -43.28
N ILE A 370 8.69 -2.24 -43.24
CA ILE A 370 9.74 -1.81 -44.19
C ILE A 370 11.02 -2.58 -43.87
N LYS A 371 11.32 -2.74 -42.58
CA LYS A 371 12.40 -3.57 -42.05
C LYS A 371 11.91 -4.28 -40.80
N GLU A 372 11.86 -5.60 -40.87
CA GLU A 372 11.36 -6.47 -39.79
C GLU A 372 11.98 -6.10 -38.43
N GLY A 373 11.11 -5.95 -37.42
CA GLY A 373 11.50 -5.61 -36.05
C GLY A 373 12.12 -4.23 -35.84
N LYS A 374 12.19 -3.36 -36.87
CA LYS A 374 12.81 -2.03 -36.76
C LYS A 374 11.95 -0.89 -37.26
N THR A 375 11.27 -1.07 -38.39
CA THR A 375 10.50 -0.01 -39.03
C THR A 375 9.33 -0.58 -39.79
N SER A 376 8.15 -0.07 -39.52
CA SER A 376 6.91 -0.42 -40.20
C SER A 376 6.26 0.81 -40.82
N VAL A 377 5.28 0.55 -41.68
CA VAL A 377 4.45 1.56 -42.32
C VAL A 377 3.00 1.12 -42.30
N ALA A 378 2.11 2.09 -42.24
CA ALA A 378 0.67 1.92 -42.45
C ALA A 378 0.21 3.05 -43.37
N ALA A 379 -0.59 2.71 -44.38
CA ALA A 379 -1.16 3.66 -45.32
C ALA A 379 -2.59 3.24 -45.66
N SER A 380 -3.50 4.19 -45.68
CA SER A 380 -4.91 3.96 -45.97
C SER A 380 -5.41 5.00 -46.94
N VAL A 381 -6.33 4.63 -47.80
CA VAL A 381 -6.98 5.54 -48.74
C VAL A 381 -8.46 5.24 -48.80
N ARG A 382 -9.28 6.28 -48.93
CA ARG A 382 -10.72 6.16 -49.10
C ARG A 382 -11.20 7.12 -50.18
N SER A 383 -12.05 6.62 -51.07
CA SER A 383 -12.62 7.38 -52.18
C SER A 383 -14.13 7.18 -52.24
N THR A 384 -14.85 8.25 -52.57
CA THR A 384 -16.29 8.22 -52.82
C THR A 384 -16.61 8.20 -54.32
N TYR A 385 -17.65 7.48 -54.70
CA TYR A 385 -18.26 7.48 -56.03
C TYR A 385 -19.79 7.54 -55.93
N SER A 386 -20.33 8.50 -55.18
CA SER A 386 -21.77 8.61 -54.92
C SER A 386 -22.56 9.36 -55.99
N ASN A 387 -21.90 9.87 -57.04
CA ASN A 387 -22.58 10.62 -58.12
C ASN A 387 -23.72 9.82 -58.76
N TRP A 388 -23.58 8.50 -58.92
CA TRP A 388 -24.64 7.67 -59.49
C TRP A 388 -25.93 7.71 -58.65
N LEU A 389 -25.79 7.79 -57.32
CA LEU A 389 -26.91 7.87 -56.41
C LEU A 389 -27.58 9.24 -56.52
N VAL A 390 -26.81 10.32 -56.55
CA VAL A 390 -27.32 11.70 -56.72
C VAL A 390 -28.08 11.84 -58.04
N HIS A 391 -27.50 11.35 -59.15
CA HIS A 391 -28.15 11.38 -60.47
C HIS A 391 -29.40 10.49 -60.57
N SER A 392 -29.56 9.50 -59.68
CA SER A 392 -30.73 8.63 -59.64
C SER A 392 -31.93 9.26 -58.92
N ILE A 393 -31.70 10.32 -58.13
CA ILE A 393 -32.76 11.01 -57.38
C ILE A 393 -33.49 11.97 -58.32
N LYS A 394 -34.77 11.67 -58.60
CA LYS A 394 -35.67 12.57 -59.33
C LYS A 394 -36.53 13.34 -58.35
N THR A 395 -36.50 14.65 -58.42
CA THR A 395 -37.28 15.55 -57.57
C THR A 395 -37.83 16.70 -58.41
N ASP A 396 -39.03 17.14 -58.08
CA ASP A 396 -39.70 18.27 -58.77
C ASP A 396 -39.17 19.64 -58.31
N TYR A 397 -38.30 19.67 -57.29
CA TYR A 397 -37.81 20.89 -56.66
C TYR A 397 -36.46 21.37 -57.19
N ALA A 398 -35.59 20.47 -57.64
CA ALA A 398 -34.25 20.80 -58.11
C ALA A 398 -33.71 19.74 -59.09
N ASP A 399 -33.13 20.14 -60.21
CA ASP A 399 -32.45 19.19 -61.09
C ASP A 399 -31.07 18.81 -60.51
N LEU A 400 -30.94 17.55 -60.09
CA LEU A 400 -29.72 16.98 -59.51
C LEU A 400 -28.91 16.16 -60.51
N SER A 401 -29.34 16.07 -61.78
CA SER A 401 -28.73 15.20 -62.79
C SER A 401 -27.30 15.56 -63.17
N ASP A 402 -26.89 16.82 -62.97
CA ASP A 402 -25.51 17.32 -63.18
C ASP A 402 -24.73 17.54 -61.86
N SER A 403 -25.31 17.17 -60.71
CA SER A 403 -24.69 17.41 -59.40
C SER A 403 -23.61 16.38 -59.07
N LYS A 404 -22.47 16.85 -58.56
CA LYS A 404 -21.35 15.99 -58.12
C LYS A 404 -21.11 16.11 -56.63
N VAL A 405 -20.95 14.96 -55.97
CA VAL A 405 -20.71 14.85 -54.54
C VAL A 405 -19.65 13.78 -54.30
N GLY A 406 -18.58 14.11 -53.58
CA GLY A 406 -17.54 13.14 -53.24
C GLY A 406 -16.40 13.76 -52.45
N PHE A 407 -15.58 12.89 -51.86
CA PHE A 407 -14.35 13.25 -51.15
C PHE A 407 -13.27 12.18 -51.37
N TYR A 408 -12.06 12.51 -50.95
CA TYR A 408 -10.91 11.60 -50.91
C TYR A 408 -10.16 11.82 -49.61
N ASP A 409 -9.88 10.74 -48.90
CA ASP A 409 -9.07 10.75 -47.68
C ASP A 409 -7.86 9.83 -47.86
N ALA A 410 -6.71 10.22 -47.28
CA ALA A 410 -5.48 9.45 -47.28
C ALA A 410 -4.77 9.57 -45.92
#